data_AF-A0A3Q9FN30-F1
#
_entry.id   AF-A0A3Q9FN30-F1
#
_cell.length_a   1.000
_cell.length_b   1.000
_cell.length_c   1.000
_cell.angle_alpha   90.00
_cell.angle_beta   90.00
_cell.angle_gamma   90.00
#
_symmetry.space_group_name_H-M   'P 1'
#
loop_
_entity.id
_entity.type
_entity.pdbx_description
1 polymer ?
#
loop_
_entity_poly.entity_id
_entity_poly.type
_entity_poly.pdbx_seq_one_letter_code
_entity_poly.pdbx_strand_id
1 'polypeptide(L)'
;MHTKRFLSKSLKINHFLSRWYVLGFEMLLVGISFLISLLIRFNFNWGMASNELYESQMGFVVLVYFFCYLTLNIYSSSLRHTNLSDIVKIFNANTLALFVLGVYLLIIDIYFMEI
;
A
#
# COMPACT_ATOMS: atom_id res chain seq x y z
N MET A 1 -40.75 -4.72 -31.36
CA MET A 1 -40.16 -5.45 -30.21
C MET A 1 -38.76 -5.99 -30.57
N HIS A 2 -37.83 -5.14 -31.04
CA HIS A 2 -36.51 -5.61 -31.55
C HIS A 2 -35.31 -4.73 -31.16
N THR A 3 -35.53 -3.54 -30.60
CA THR A 3 -34.46 -2.52 -30.42
C THR A 3 -33.72 -2.60 -29.09
N LYS A 4 -34.33 -3.20 -28.04
CA LYS A 4 -33.72 -3.24 -26.70
C LYS A 4 -32.51 -4.18 -26.59
N ARG A 5 -32.33 -5.10 -27.55
CA ARG A 5 -31.28 -6.13 -27.52
C ARG A 5 -29.92 -5.65 -28.03
N PHE A 6 -29.88 -4.54 -28.78
CA PHE A 6 -28.64 -4.01 -29.36
C PHE A 6 -27.88 -3.11 -28.35
N LEU A 7 -28.61 -2.33 -27.55
CA LEU A 7 -28.03 -1.43 -26.54
C LEU A 7 -27.38 -2.17 -25.36
N SER A 8 -27.89 -3.34 -24.96
CA SER A 8 -27.30 -4.12 -23.86
C SER A 8 -25.97 -4.79 -24.23
N LYS A 9 -25.63 -4.86 -25.52
CA LYS A 9 -24.39 -5.47 -26.01
C LYS A 9 -23.22 -4.47 -26.03
N SER A 10 -23.51 -3.17 -26.16
CA SER A 10 -22.50 -2.09 -26.18
C SER A 10 -22.00 -1.68 -24.79
N LEU A 11 -22.66 -2.09 -23.71
CA LEU A 11 -22.28 -1.79 -22.32
C LEU A 11 -21.38 -2.86 -21.68
N LYS A 12 -20.90 -3.85 -22.44
CA LYS A 12 -19.82 -4.74 -22.01
C LYS A 12 -18.47 -4.18 -22.45
N ILE A 13 -18.19 -2.94 -22.07
CA ILE A 13 -16.81 -2.46 -22.03
C ILE A 13 -16.24 -3.04 -20.74
N ASN A 14 -15.57 -4.17 -20.94
CA ASN A 14 -14.73 -4.91 -20.04
C ASN A 14 -13.85 -4.00 -19.17
N HIS A 15 -14.41 -3.46 -18.08
CA HIS A 15 -13.66 -2.89 -16.96
C HIS A 15 -13.04 -4.03 -16.15
N PHE A 16 -12.12 -4.77 -16.78
CA PHE A 16 -11.23 -5.69 -16.09
C PHE A 16 -9.94 -4.94 -15.79
N LEU A 17 -10.02 -3.87 -15.01
CA LEU A 17 -8.82 -3.37 -14.35
C LEU A 17 -8.43 -4.46 -13.34
N SER A 18 -7.34 -5.15 -13.62
CA SER A 18 -6.98 -6.35 -12.87
C SER A 18 -6.72 -5.96 -11.41
N ARG A 19 -7.26 -6.77 -10.51
CA ARG A 19 -7.20 -6.63 -9.05
C ARG A 19 -5.77 -6.41 -8.52
N TRP A 20 -4.79 -6.92 -9.25
CA TRP A 20 -3.37 -6.81 -8.94
C TRP A 20 -2.79 -5.43 -9.27
N TYR A 21 -3.37 -4.68 -10.21
CA TYR A 21 -2.91 -3.33 -10.52
C TYR A 21 -3.14 -2.36 -9.36
N VAL A 22 -4.26 -2.51 -8.65
CA VAL A 22 -4.55 -1.69 -7.46
C VAL A 22 -3.50 -1.95 -6.38
N LEU A 23 -3.20 -3.22 -6.10
CA LEU A 23 -2.17 -3.58 -5.12
C LEU A 23 -0.78 -3.09 -5.54
N GLY A 24 -0.43 -3.20 -6.82
CA GLY A 24 0.83 -2.66 -7.35
C GLY A 24 0.93 -1.14 -7.20
N PHE A 25 -0.17 -0.42 -7.45
CA PHE A 25 -0.19 1.04 -7.27
C PHE A 25 -0.02 1.46 -5.80
N GLU A 26 -0.68 0.76 -4.88
CA GLU A 26 -0.51 0.98 -3.44
C GLU A 26 0.94 0.68 -2.98
N MET A 27 1.58 -0.36 -3.51
CA MET A 27 3.01 -0.64 -3.23
C MET A 27 3.92 0.48 -3.73
N LEU A 28 3.66 1.00 -4.93
CA LEU A 28 4.43 2.13 -5.48
C LEU A 28 4.27 3.38 -4.62
N LEU A 29 3.05 3.66 -4.16
CA LEU A 29 2.77 4.77 -3.24
C LEU A 29 3.54 4.62 -1.93
N VAL A 30 3.50 3.44 -1.30
CA VAL A 30 4.25 3.15 -0.07
C VAL A 30 5.76 3.35 -0.29
N GLY A 31 6.30 2.87 -1.42
CA GLY A 31 7.70 3.06 -1.78
C GLY A 31 8.08 4.54 -1.94
N ILE A 32 7.27 5.32 -2.65
CA ILE A 32 7.49 6.76 -2.84
C ILE A 32 7.39 7.51 -1.50
N SER A 33 6.39 7.19 -0.68
CA SER A 33 6.23 7.78 0.66
C SER A 33 7.44 7.49 1.56
N PHE A 34 7.98 6.27 1.49
CA PHE A 34 9.20 5.91 2.23
C PHE A 34 10.42 6.72 1.77
N LEU A 35 10.62 6.86 0.45
CA LEU A 35 11.69 7.70 -0.10
C LEU A 35 11.57 9.16 0.36
N ILE A 36 10.36 9.72 0.33
CA ILE A 36 10.12 11.10 0.79
C ILE A 36 10.40 11.22 2.30
N SER A 37 9.97 10.24 3.10
CA SER A 37 10.24 10.21 4.53
C SER A 37 11.74 10.18 4.84
N LEU A 38 12.52 9.41 4.09
CA LEU A 38 13.99 9.38 4.20
C LEU A 38 14.62 10.73 3.84
N LEU A 39 14.18 11.37 2.75
CA LEU A 39 14.68 12.69 2.39
C LEU A 39 14.39 13.72 3.48
N ILE A 40 13.21 13.68 4.09
CA ILE A 40 12.86 14.55 5.21
C ILE A 40 13.73 14.25 6.44
N ARG A 41 13.92 12.96 6.78
CA ARG A 41 14.76 12.52 7.91
C ARG A 41 16.20 13.05 7.80
N PHE A 42 16.75 13.10 6.60
CA PHE A 42 18.12 13.57 6.34
C PHE A 42 18.21 15.01 5.83
N ASN A 43 17.16 15.83 6.00
CA ASN A 43 17.13 17.23 5.55
C ASN A 43 17.55 17.40 4.07
N PHE A 44 17.07 16.52 3.19
CA PHE A 44 17.40 16.45 1.75
C PHE A 44 18.87 16.16 1.41
N ASN A 45 19.65 15.66 2.37
CA ASN A 45 21.02 15.20 2.11
C ASN A 45 21.02 13.81 1.47
N TRP A 46 21.10 13.77 0.14
CA TRP A 46 21.10 12.54 -0.66
C TRP A 46 22.26 11.58 -0.36
N GLY A 47 23.44 12.08 0.04
CA GLY A 47 24.61 11.24 0.30
C GLY A 47 24.48 10.41 1.56
N MET A 48 23.83 10.95 2.60
CA MET A 48 23.51 10.22 3.83
C MET A 48 22.28 9.33 3.65
N ALA A 49 21.28 9.83 2.90
CA ALA A 49 20.05 9.08 2.64
C ALA A 49 20.29 7.81 1.81
N SER A 50 21.23 7.82 0.85
CA SER A 50 21.51 6.65 0.01
C SER A 50 22.21 5.52 0.78
N ASN A 51 23.15 5.84 1.68
CA ASN A 51 23.79 4.82 2.53
C ASN A 51 22.76 4.13 3.44
N GLU A 52 21.88 4.90 4.06
CA GLU A 52 20.79 4.33 4.86
C GLU A 52 19.75 3.61 4.01
N LEU A 53 19.53 3.93 2.73
CA LEU A 53 18.64 3.13 1.87
C LEU A 53 19.12 1.68 1.70
N TYR A 54 20.44 1.46 1.61
CA TYR A 54 21.03 0.13 1.49
C TYR A 54 21.14 -0.60 2.83
N GLU A 55 21.31 0.14 3.93
CA GLU A 55 21.38 -0.43 5.29
C GLU A 55 20.01 -0.57 5.97
N SER A 56 19.01 0.19 5.53
CA SER A 56 17.71 0.28 6.22
C SER A 56 16.75 -0.84 5.85
N GLN A 57 15.84 -1.05 6.79
CA GLN A 57 14.77 -2.03 6.80
C GLN A 57 13.69 -1.80 5.71
N MET A 58 13.98 -1.07 4.63
CA MET A 58 13.05 -0.76 3.55
C MET A 58 12.39 -2.03 3.00
N GLY A 59 13.17 -3.08 2.75
CA GLY A 59 12.64 -4.36 2.29
C GLY A 59 11.64 -4.98 3.28
N PHE A 60 11.92 -4.88 4.58
CA PHE A 60 11.03 -5.35 5.63
C PHE A 60 9.73 -4.54 5.69
N VAL A 61 9.81 -3.21 5.62
CA VAL A 61 8.64 -2.31 5.61
C VAL A 61 7.73 -2.62 4.43
N VAL A 62 8.29 -2.73 3.21
CA VAL A 62 7.52 -3.06 2.00
C VAL A 62 6.86 -4.45 2.12
N LEU A 63 7.58 -5.44 2.66
CA LEU A 63 7.02 -6.78 2.88
C LEU A 63 5.87 -6.77 3.88
N VAL A 64 5.99 -6.06 5.00
CA VAL A 64 4.91 -5.95 6.01
C VAL A 64 3.66 -5.32 5.41
N TYR A 65 3.81 -4.22 4.67
CA TYR A 65 2.69 -3.60 3.95
C TYR A 65 2.08 -4.56 2.93
N PHE A 66 2.90 -5.33 2.22
CA PHE A 66 2.45 -6.34 1.27
C PHE A 66 1.61 -7.43 1.94
N PHE A 67 2.06 -8.00 3.05
CA PHE A 67 1.29 -9.01 3.78
C PHE A 67 0.00 -8.44 4.38
N CYS A 68 0.01 -7.21 4.90
CA CYS A 68 -1.19 -6.57 5.44
C CYS A 68 -2.24 -6.35 4.34
N TYR A 69 -1.83 -5.86 3.17
CA TYR A 69 -2.74 -5.63 2.04
C TYR A 69 -3.27 -6.92 1.43
N LEU A 70 -2.48 -7.99 1.46
CA LEU A 70 -2.90 -9.32 1.02
C LEU A 70 -3.92 -9.93 1.99
N THR A 71 -3.67 -9.83 3.30
CA THR A 71 -4.54 -10.39 4.36
C THR A 71 -5.93 -9.73 4.35
N LEU A 72 -5.99 -8.42 4.09
CA LEU A 72 -7.24 -7.67 4.06
C LEU A 72 -7.92 -7.67 2.68
N ASN A 73 -7.39 -8.44 1.72
CA ASN A 73 -7.94 -8.62 0.38
C ASN A 73 -8.31 -7.29 -0.33
N ILE A 74 -7.47 -6.27 -0.19
CA ILE A 74 -7.71 -4.94 -0.79
C ILE A 74 -7.89 -5.01 -2.30
N TYR A 75 -7.22 -5.98 -2.93
CA TYR A 75 -7.32 -6.28 -4.36
C TYR A 75 -8.72 -6.73 -4.80
N SER A 76 -9.61 -7.14 -3.89
CA SER A 76 -10.98 -7.56 -4.22
C SER A 76 -11.96 -6.40 -4.40
N SER A 77 -11.55 -5.15 -4.13
CA SER A 77 -12.41 -3.97 -4.24
C SER A 77 -12.93 -3.85 -5.67
N SER A 78 -14.23 -4.13 -5.82
CA SER A 78 -14.87 -4.18 -7.14
C SER A 78 -15.14 -2.75 -7.59
N LEU A 79 -14.32 -2.26 -8.52
CA LEU A 79 -14.44 -0.99 -9.25
C LEU A 79 -15.73 -0.91 -10.09
N ARG A 80 -16.90 -0.97 -9.43
CA ARG A 80 -18.22 -0.72 -10.02
C ARG A 80 -18.92 0.43 -9.31
N HIS A 81 -18.66 0.59 -8.02
CA HIS A 81 -18.89 1.78 -7.22
C HIS A 81 -17.82 1.75 -6.12
N THR A 82 -17.02 2.81 -5.95
CA THR A 82 -16.11 2.95 -4.80
C THR A 82 -16.97 3.05 -3.56
N ASN A 83 -17.33 1.90 -3.01
CA ASN A 83 -18.23 1.85 -1.86
C ASN A 83 -17.43 2.27 -0.63
N LEU A 84 -18.05 2.97 0.31
CA LEU A 84 -17.37 3.42 1.53
C LEU A 84 -16.69 2.26 2.29
N SER A 85 -17.23 1.05 2.13
CA SER A 85 -16.65 -0.19 2.65
C SER A 85 -15.23 -0.48 2.16
N ASP A 86 -14.88 -0.06 0.94
CA ASP A 86 -13.56 -0.33 0.36
C ASP A 86 -12.51 0.67 0.88
N ILE A 87 -12.92 1.93 1.11
CA ILE A 87 -12.09 2.95 1.76
C ILE A 87 -11.73 2.50 3.19
N VAL A 88 -12.72 1.99 3.94
CA VAL A 88 -12.49 1.50 5.31
C VAL A 88 -11.53 0.32 5.34
N LYS A 89 -11.58 -0.59 4.35
CA LYS A 89 -10.62 -1.71 4.27
C LYS A 89 -9.19 -1.23 4.03
N ILE A 90 -9.00 -0.27 3.12
CA ILE A 90 -7.69 0.33 2.83
C ILE A 90 -7.16 1.05 4.07
N PHE A 91 -8.02 1.83 4.73
CA PHE A 91 -7.67 2.53 5.97
C PHE A 91 -7.25 1.54 7.06
N ASN A 92 -8.07 0.52 7.33
CA ASN A 92 -7.76 -0.50 8.34
C ASN A 92 -6.46 -1.24 8.06
N ALA A 93 -6.13 -1.51 6.79
CA ALA A 93 -4.86 -2.16 6.46
C ALA A 93 -3.66 -1.26 6.68
N ASN A 94 -3.78 0.02 6.35
CA ASN A 94 -2.75 1.01 6.66
C ASN A 94 -2.55 1.15 8.17
N THR A 95 -3.65 1.19 8.94
CA THR A 95 -3.59 1.25 10.40
C THR A 95 -2.95 -0.01 10.99
N LEU A 96 -3.28 -1.19 10.47
CA LEU A 96 -2.67 -2.46 10.90
C LEU A 96 -1.17 -2.48 10.60
N ALA A 97 -0.76 -2.12 9.39
CA ALA A 97 0.64 -2.05 9.00
C ALA A 97 1.43 -1.07 9.87
N LEU A 98 0.86 0.13 10.11
CA LEU A 98 1.44 1.13 11.01
C LEU A 98 1.60 0.59 12.43
N PHE A 99 0.58 -0.10 12.96
CA PHE A 99 0.64 -0.67 14.30
C PHE A 99 1.74 -1.74 14.42
N VAL A 100 1.82 -2.66 13.45
CA VAL A 100 2.86 -3.72 13.43
C VAL A 100 4.27 -3.11 13.36
N LEU A 101 4.48 -2.13 12.47
CA LEU A 101 5.78 -1.46 12.34
C LEU A 101 6.12 -0.63 13.59
N GLY A 102 5.14 0.05 14.18
CA GLY A 102 5.32 0.81 15.41
C GLY A 102 5.75 -0.06 16.58
N VAL A 103 5.09 -1.21 16.77
CA VAL A 103 5.47 -2.19 17.81
C VAL A 103 6.88 -2.73 17.55
N TYR A 104 7.21 -3.07 16.30
CA TYR A 104 8.54 -3.53 15.94
C TYR A 104 9.64 -2.50 16.25
N LEU A 105 9.41 -1.22 15.95
CA LEU A 105 10.33 -0.14 16.28
C LEU A 105 10.48 0.05 17.79
N LEU A 106 9.38 0.01 18.54
CA LEU A 106 9.43 0.11 20.01
C LEU A 106 10.24 -1.03 20.63
N ILE A 107 10.08 -2.25 20.11
CA ILE A 107 10.86 -3.41 20.57
C ILE A 107 12.35 -3.17 20.33
N ILE A 108 12.74 -2.71 19.13
CA ILE A 108 14.15 -2.40 18.82
C ILE A 108 14.71 -1.34 19.77
N ASP A 109 13.96 -0.26 20.00
CA ASP A 109 14.39 0.85 20.84
C ASP A 109 14.62 0.38 22.30
N ILE A 110 13.73 -0.46 22.82
CA ILE A 110 13.88 -1.07 24.16
C ILE A 110 15.13 -1.96 24.22
N TYR A 111 15.33 -2.86 23.26
CA TYR A 111 16.51 -3.74 23.24
C TYR A 111 17.82 -2.96 23.10
N PHE A 112 17.83 -1.85 22.35
CA PHE A 112 19.00 -1.00 22.20
C PHE A 112 19.28 -0.19 23.47
N MET A 113 18.25 0.22 24.22
CA MET A 113 18.39 0.91 25.50
C MET A 113 18.94 0.00 26.63
N GLU A 114 18.77 -1.32 26.50
CA GLU A 114 19.23 -2.31 27.48
C GLU A 114 20.72 -2.70 27.33
N ILE A 115 21.38 -2.27 26.25
CA ILE A 115 22.80 -2.54 25.92
C ILE A 115 23.66 -1.29 26.16
#